data_AF-A0A8D8VA01-F1
#
_entry.id   AF-A0A8D8VA01-F1
#
_cell.length_a   1.000
_cell.length_b   1.000
_cell.length_c   1.000
_cell.angle_alpha   90.00
_cell.angle_beta   90.00
_cell.angle_gamma   90.00
#
_symmetry.space_group_name_H-M   'P 1'
#
loop_
_entity.id
_entity.type
_entity.pdbx_description
1 polymer ?
#
loop_
_entity_poly.entity_id
_entity_poly.type
_entity_poly.pdbx_seq_one_letter_code
_entity_poly.pdbx_strand_id
1 'polypeptide(L)'
;MAEPICLGCHKGLNPNLAENPRCPRCLWPVCSTRCSGLTDAHTHAPECAILKLGIEALLTFNDLKYEAILPLRCLILQRRSPKKYAELKQMESHMDKRGPGTEIYEEINSIVKYLQSNFFKKLPANILDDTSSDVLHWICGVIDVNALDIGRYTQGLFSIMCLMEHSCLPNVKYTFEPETNVARLIASMNIPKGFHISTMYTNALWGTQPRREHLAITKYFNCSCERCSDPTELGTYFSAMKCLNEHKDKDECWILPLNPLDNDSDWKCSSCSALLNAKDVHLVTSQLGEQVDTLVQESPNVKALEEMLNKLETMFHPHHYHCYAVKHSLIQLYGTQSGYGYSDMSTSTLERKISLCRELIRITNKLDPSHSRLLMYLGVLNYELHTALLESVRRFEKQDEGKSIQSSEKTSSKEKQSSEKTSSKEMQSSDKTSPKEKQSSDKTSSKGKQSSDKTSPNEMQSSAKPSKEKLLRMVQEAKSLLESNVAILEHETQGSTGYDMGVLTKISLTQVEHELRKYSSG
;
A
#
# COMPACT_ATOMS: atom_id res chain seq x y z
N MET A 1 7.20 8.45 19.99
CA MET A 1 6.42 8.83 21.18
C MET A 1 4.99 8.39 20.93
N ALA A 2 4.39 7.61 21.83
CA ALA A 2 2.97 7.25 21.72
C ALA A 2 2.11 8.51 21.77
N GLU A 3 1.13 8.64 20.86
CA GLU A 3 0.16 9.74 20.96
C GLU A 3 -0.63 9.62 22.27
N PRO A 4 -0.88 10.73 22.96
CA PRO A 4 -1.60 10.67 24.23
C PRO A 4 -3.05 10.27 24.03
N ILE A 5 -3.51 9.31 24.83
CA ILE A 5 -4.88 8.81 24.83
C ILE A 5 -5.50 8.90 26.22
N CYS A 6 -6.82 8.99 26.29
CA CYS A 6 -7.54 8.88 27.54
C CYS A 6 -7.37 7.47 28.11
N LEU A 7 -6.81 7.34 29.32
CA LEU A 7 -6.61 6.02 29.93
C LEU A 7 -7.92 5.24 30.18
N GLY A 8 -9.03 5.95 30.33
CA GLY A 8 -10.36 5.36 30.55
C GLY A 8 -11.01 4.81 29.28
N CYS A 9 -11.03 5.57 28.19
CA CYS A 9 -11.79 5.21 26.98
C CYS A 9 -10.95 5.12 25.69
N HIS A 10 -9.63 5.28 25.79
CA HIS A 10 -8.65 5.21 24.70
C HIS A 10 -8.87 6.20 23.54
N LYS A 11 -9.78 7.18 23.70
CA LYS A 11 -9.93 8.30 22.76
C LYS A 11 -8.66 9.14 22.76
N GLY A 12 -8.22 9.54 21.56
CA GLY A 12 -7.10 10.48 21.38
C GLY A 12 -7.33 11.78 22.14
N LEU A 13 -6.24 12.30 22.71
CA LEU A 13 -6.22 13.55 23.45
C LEU A 13 -5.59 14.66 22.61
N ASN A 14 -5.73 15.90 23.06
CA ASN A 14 -4.99 17.00 22.49
C ASN A 14 -3.48 16.76 22.74
N PRO A 15 -2.60 16.86 21.71
CA PRO A 15 -1.15 16.73 21.89
C PRO A 15 -0.59 17.67 22.96
N ASN A 16 -1.17 18.86 23.11
CA ASN A 16 -0.90 19.71 24.27
C ASN A 16 -1.62 19.15 25.52
N LEU A 17 -0.93 18.27 26.24
CA LEU A 17 -1.44 17.59 27.43
C LEU A 17 -1.90 18.55 28.56
N ALA A 18 -1.43 19.79 28.59
CA ALA A 18 -1.86 20.79 29.55
C ALA A 18 -3.32 21.25 29.32
N GLU A 19 -3.80 21.17 28.08
CA GLU A 19 -5.17 21.58 27.69
C GLU A 19 -6.21 20.47 27.95
N ASN A 20 -5.76 19.25 28.25
CA ASN A 20 -6.67 18.15 28.52
C ASN A 20 -7.14 18.16 29.98
N PRO A 21 -8.42 17.83 30.24
CA PRO A 21 -8.90 17.56 31.58
C PRO A 21 -8.04 16.50 32.30
N ARG A 22 -7.99 16.54 33.64
CA ARG A 22 -7.25 15.57 34.45
C ARG A 22 -8.19 14.64 35.21
N CYS A 23 -7.79 13.39 35.39
CA CYS A 23 -8.50 12.43 36.22
C CYS A 23 -8.61 12.99 37.66
N PRO A 24 -9.80 13.09 38.27
CA PRO A 24 -9.95 13.69 39.60
C PRO A 24 -9.20 12.96 40.73
N ARG A 25 -8.73 11.73 40.49
CA ARG A 25 -8.08 10.87 41.49
C ARG A 25 -6.56 10.77 41.32
N CYS A 26 -6.08 10.61 40.10
CA CYS A 26 -4.64 10.40 39.83
C CYS A 26 -3.99 11.49 38.97
N LEU A 27 -4.77 12.49 38.52
CA LEU A 27 -4.35 13.63 37.70
C LEU A 27 -3.76 13.30 36.32
N TRP A 28 -3.84 12.04 35.86
CA TRP A 28 -3.49 11.70 34.48
C TRP A 28 -4.43 12.38 33.47
N PRO A 29 -3.95 12.77 32.27
CA PRO A 29 -4.79 13.35 31.22
C PRO A 29 -5.94 12.43 30.80
N VAL A 30 -7.12 13.01 30.61
CA VAL A 30 -8.36 12.31 30.23
C VAL A 30 -9.18 13.17 29.27
N CYS A 31 -10.05 12.55 28.47
CA CYS A 31 -10.90 13.29 27.54
C CYS A 31 -11.98 14.13 28.26
N SER A 32 -12.34 13.74 29.49
CA SER A 32 -13.33 14.41 30.33
C SER A 32 -13.18 13.94 31.77
N THR A 33 -13.43 14.82 32.75
CA THR A 33 -13.51 14.46 34.18
C THR A 33 -14.66 13.51 34.50
N ARG A 34 -15.62 13.34 33.56
CA ARG A 34 -16.77 12.43 33.65
C ARG A 34 -16.68 11.25 32.68
N CYS A 35 -15.49 10.93 32.17
CA CYS A 35 -15.31 9.77 31.31
C CYS A 35 -15.72 8.48 32.06
N SER A 36 -16.61 7.69 31.47
CA SER A 36 -17.13 6.45 32.06
C SER A 36 -16.03 5.42 32.35
N GLY A 37 -14.98 5.41 31.52
CA GLY A 37 -13.83 4.54 31.69
C GLY A 37 -12.97 4.82 32.93
N LEU A 38 -13.15 5.97 33.61
CA LEU A 38 -12.37 6.30 34.81
C LEU A 38 -12.75 5.44 36.01
N THR A 39 -14.01 5.01 36.07
CA THR A 39 -14.56 4.17 37.15
C THR A 39 -14.72 2.72 36.74
N ASP A 40 -14.47 2.39 35.48
CA ASP A 40 -14.59 1.04 34.97
C ASP A 40 -13.44 0.16 35.49
N ALA A 41 -13.82 -0.94 36.15
CA ALA A 41 -12.91 -1.94 36.68
C ALA A 41 -12.13 -2.66 35.59
N HIS A 42 -12.58 -2.58 34.33
CA HIS A 42 -11.91 -3.21 33.21
C HIS A 42 -10.79 -2.38 32.57
N THR A 43 -10.82 -1.07 32.77
CA THR A 43 -9.91 -0.10 32.15
C THR A 43 -9.11 0.66 33.20
N HIS A 44 -9.43 1.93 33.48
CA HIS A 44 -8.57 2.83 34.26
C HIS A 44 -8.67 2.64 35.78
N ALA A 45 -9.80 2.16 36.32
CA ALA A 45 -10.00 2.18 37.78
C ALA A 45 -8.91 1.42 38.57
N PRO A 46 -8.43 0.23 38.14
CA PRO A 46 -7.37 -0.50 38.85
C PRO A 46 -6.01 0.23 38.84
N GLU A 47 -5.58 0.75 37.68
CA GLU A 47 -4.32 1.48 37.58
C GLU A 47 -4.39 2.85 38.27
N CYS A 48 -5.56 3.50 38.28
CA CYS A 48 -5.79 4.77 38.97
C CYS A 48 -5.41 4.70 40.46
N ALA A 49 -5.70 3.56 41.12
CA ALA A 49 -5.37 3.33 42.51
C ALA A 49 -3.86 3.30 42.79
N ILE A 50 -3.04 2.99 41.78
CA ILE A 50 -1.58 2.99 41.84
C ILE A 50 -1.04 4.34 41.38
N LEU A 51 -1.54 4.86 40.25
CA LEU A 51 -1.09 6.12 39.65
C LEU A 51 -1.26 7.32 40.58
N LYS A 52 -2.25 7.31 41.49
CA LYS A 52 -2.42 8.37 42.50
C LYS A 52 -1.22 8.54 43.44
N LEU A 53 -0.39 7.51 43.60
CA LEU A 53 0.82 7.57 44.44
C LEU A 53 1.92 8.46 43.83
N GLY A 54 1.86 8.67 42.50
CA GLY A 54 2.81 9.49 41.75
C GLY A 54 2.38 10.93 41.51
N ILE A 55 1.30 11.41 42.15
CA ILE A 55 0.79 12.78 41.96
C ILE A 55 1.86 13.85 42.18
N GLU A 56 2.71 13.68 43.19
CA GLU A 56 3.79 14.61 43.51
C GLU A 56 4.77 14.74 42.33
N ALA A 57 5.29 13.62 41.82
CA ALA A 57 6.20 13.63 40.67
C ALA A 57 5.53 14.21 39.41
N LEU A 58 4.25 13.90 39.21
CA LEU A 58 3.47 14.44 38.10
C LEU A 58 3.31 15.97 38.20
N LEU A 59 3.01 16.52 39.38
CA LEU A 59 2.84 17.95 39.57
C LEU A 59 4.17 18.72 39.47
N THR A 60 5.27 18.13 39.94
CA THR A 60 6.59 18.78 39.93
C THR A 60 7.27 18.73 38.57
N PHE A 61 7.20 17.59 37.87
CA PHE A 61 8.01 17.33 36.67
C PHE A 61 7.17 17.08 35.41
N ASN A 62 5.84 17.04 35.52
CA ASN A 62 4.94 16.61 34.44
C ASN A 62 5.35 15.25 33.83
N ASP A 63 5.84 14.34 34.69
CA ASP A 63 6.45 13.06 34.31
C ASP A 63 5.39 12.00 33.93
N LEU A 64 4.93 12.09 32.67
CA LEU A 64 3.94 11.19 32.07
C LEU A 64 4.62 10.24 31.09
N LYS A 65 4.66 8.94 31.41
CA LYS A 65 5.18 7.90 30.50
C LYS A 65 4.08 6.91 30.10
N TYR A 66 3.50 7.12 28.92
CA TYR A 66 2.45 6.23 28.40
C TYR A 66 2.95 4.80 28.16
N GLU A 67 4.23 4.61 27.80
CA GLU A 67 4.83 3.28 27.61
C GLU A 67 4.82 2.44 28.89
N ALA A 68 4.72 3.06 30.08
CA ALA A 68 4.67 2.37 31.36
C ALA A 68 3.27 1.81 31.71
N ILE A 69 2.22 2.25 31.00
CA ILE A 69 0.83 1.91 31.34
C ILE A 69 0.50 0.45 31.01
N LEU A 70 0.88 -0.04 29.83
CA LEU A 70 0.61 -1.43 29.47
C LEU A 70 1.38 -2.43 30.37
N PRO A 71 2.67 -2.23 30.68
CA PRO A 71 3.37 -3.03 31.69
C PRO A 71 2.67 -3.02 33.06
N LEU A 72 2.22 -1.84 33.52
CA LEU A 72 1.48 -1.72 34.78
C LEU A 72 0.16 -2.51 34.74
N ARG A 73 -0.60 -2.43 33.63
CA ARG A 73 -1.84 -3.20 33.45
C ARG A 73 -1.58 -4.71 33.47
N CYS A 74 -0.51 -5.17 32.83
CA CYS A 74 -0.10 -6.57 32.86
C CYS A 74 0.25 -7.02 34.28
N LEU A 75 0.97 -6.18 35.03
CA LEU A 75 1.36 -6.46 36.40
C LEU A 75 0.16 -6.56 37.34
N ILE A 76 -0.85 -5.70 37.17
CA ILE A 76 -2.11 -5.71 37.94
C ILE A 76 -2.90 -7.02 37.75
N LEU A 77 -2.71 -7.73 36.63
CA LEU A 77 -3.38 -9.02 36.40
C LEU A 77 -3.04 -10.07 37.46
N GLN A 78 -1.87 -9.97 38.13
CA GLN A 78 -1.48 -10.82 39.26
C GLN A 78 -2.63 -11.01 40.27
N ARG A 79 -3.30 -9.92 40.64
CA ARG A 79 -4.42 -9.95 41.58
C ARG A 79 -5.77 -9.91 40.91
N ARG A 80 -5.92 -9.10 39.86
CA ARG A 80 -7.24 -8.87 39.23
C ARG A 80 -7.72 -10.09 38.44
N SER A 81 -6.82 -10.81 37.80
CA SER A 81 -7.16 -11.99 37.01
C SER A 81 -5.97 -12.96 36.94
N PRO A 82 -5.76 -13.78 37.98
CA PRO A 82 -4.68 -14.76 38.01
C PRO A 82 -4.67 -15.69 36.79
N LYS A 83 -5.86 -16.01 36.24
CA LYS A 83 -6.00 -16.77 34.99
C LYS A 83 -5.33 -16.04 33.81
N LYS A 84 -5.66 -14.77 33.56
CA LYS A 84 -5.04 -13.99 32.48
C LYS A 84 -3.56 -13.78 32.70
N TYR A 85 -3.13 -13.63 33.95
CA TYR A 85 -1.70 -13.55 34.27
C TYR A 85 -0.98 -14.88 34.00
N ALA A 86 -1.63 -16.03 34.24
CA ALA A 86 -1.09 -17.33 33.85
C ALA A 86 -1.02 -17.54 32.33
N GLU A 87 -1.96 -16.98 31.56
CA GLU A 87 -1.87 -16.91 30.09
C GLU A 87 -0.70 -16.02 29.65
N LEU A 88 -0.52 -14.86 30.27
CA LEU A 88 0.62 -13.97 30.01
C LEU A 88 1.97 -14.67 30.25
N LYS A 89 2.07 -15.49 31.31
CA LYS A 89 3.27 -16.28 31.64
C LYS A 89 3.65 -17.31 30.58
N GLN A 90 2.74 -17.70 29.71
CA GLN A 90 3.00 -18.65 28.63
C GLN A 90 3.51 -17.97 27.36
N MET A 91 3.46 -16.63 27.29
CA MET A 91 3.93 -15.88 26.13
C MET A 91 5.46 -15.77 26.14
N GLU A 92 6.05 -15.84 24.95
CA GLU A 92 7.49 -15.71 24.78
C GLU A 92 7.94 -14.28 25.10
N SER A 93 9.09 -14.15 25.76
CA SER A 93 9.66 -12.86 26.17
C SER A 93 11.06 -12.64 25.61
N HIS A 94 11.73 -13.70 25.16
CA HIS A 94 13.11 -13.73 24.71
C HIS A 94 14.11 -13.13 25.72
N MET A 95 13.86 -13.34 27.02
CA MET A 95 14.77 -12.83 28.07
C MET A 95 16.19 -13.39 27.97
N ASP A 96 16.37 -14.55 27.33
CA ASP A 96 17.68 -15.12 26.99
C ASP A 96 18.49 -14.22 26.04
N LYS A 97 17.80 -13.50 25.13
CA LYS A 97 18.40 -12.57 24.17
C LYS A 97 18.27 -11.09 24.57
N ARG A 98 17.51 -10.82 25.64
CA ARG A 98 17.13 -9.47 26.10
C ARG A 98 17.54 -9.19 27.55
N GLY A 99 18.43 -9.99 28.10
CA GLY A 99 18.91 -9.84 29.46
C GLY A 99 19.80 -8.60 29.67
N PRO A 100 20.33 -8.43 30.90
CA PRO A 100 21.27 -7.36 31.23
C PRO A 100 22.46 -7.28 30.26
N GLY A 101 22.86 -6.06 29.89
CA GLY A 101 23.95 -5.80 28.95
C GLY A 101 23.53 -5.69 27.48
N THR A 102 22.24 -5.89 27.19
CA THR A 102 21.66 -5.62 25.86
C THR A 102 21.13 -4.18 25.79
N GLU A 103 21.13 -3.58 24.59
CA GLU A 103 20.61 -2.21 24.38
C GLU A 103 19.15 -2.08 24.81
N ILE A 104 18.31 -3.05 24.41
CA ILE A 104 16.89 -3.07 24.77
C ILE A 104 16.64 -3.15 26.29
N TYR A 105 17.50 -3.84 27.04
CA TYR A 105 17.41 -3.88 28.50
C TYR A 105 17.69 -2.49 29.09
N GLU A 106 18.68 -1.77 28.56
CA GLU A 106 18.97 -0.41 29.03
C GLU A 106 17.88 0.59 28.67
N GLU A 107 17.24 0.46 27.51
CA GLU A 107 16.06 1.26 27.17
C GLU A 107 14.91 1.03 28.15
N ILE A 108 14.61 -0.23 28.47
CA ILE A 108 13.52 -0.60 29.39
C ILE A 108 13.81 -0.17 30.83
N ASN A 109 15.08 -0.03 31.23
CA ASN A 109 15.43 0.50 32.55
C ASN A 109 14.80 1.87 32.82
N SER A 110 14.56 2.69 31.80
CA SER A 110 13.86 3.97 31.91
C SER A 110 12.40 3.81 32.36
N ILE A 111 11.71 2.77 31.89
CA ILE A 111 10.31 2.43 32.24
C ILE A 111 10.28 1.79 33.64
N VAL A 112 11.20 0.86 33.91
CA VAL A 112 11.32 0.18 35.21
C VAL A 112 11.57 1.18 36.33
N LYS A 113 12.56 2.07 36.17
CA LYS A 113 12.89 3.11 37.16
C LYS A 113 11.73 4.06 37.39
N TYR A 114 10.99 4.42 36.35
CA TYR A 114 9.80 5.26 36.43
C TYR A 114 8.72 4.59 37.31
N LEU A 115 8.37 3.33 37.00
CA LEU A 115 7.35 2.59 37.74
C LEU A 115 7.74 2.37 39.21
N GLN A 116 8.99 1.99 39.45
CA GLN A 116 9.50 1.74 40.80
C GLN A 116 9.53 3.02 41.65
N SER A 117 10.08 4.11 41.12
CA SER A 117 10.30 5.34 41.89
C SER A 117 9.02 6.13 42.13
N ASN A 118 8.14 6.19 41.13
CA ASN A 118 6.93 7.00 41.22
C ASN A 118 5.77 6.27 41.91
N PHE A 119 5.74 4.92 41.86
CA PHE A 119 4.59 4.15 42.37
C PHE A 119 4.98 3.02 43.33
N PHE A 120 5.82 2.07 42.93
CA PHE A 120 5.97 0.81 43.69
C PHE A 120 6.68 0.96 45.03
N LYS A 121 7.67 1.87 45.16
CA LYS A 121 8.28 2.19 46.47
C LYS A 121 7.29 2.76 47.48
N LYS A 122 6.21 3.39 47.01
CA LYS A 122 5.14 3.98 47.83
C LYS A 122 3.94 3.03 48.01
N LEU A 123 3.97 1.86 47.36
CA LEU A 123 2.85 0.93 47.35
C LEU A 123 2.82 0.13 48.66
N PRO A 124 1.66 0.00 49.33
CA PRO A 124 1.54 -0.87 50.50
C PRO A 124 1.90 -2.32 50.17
N ALA A 125 2.43 -3.05 51.16
CA ALA A 125 2.72 -4.47 51.02
C ALA A 125 1.46 -5.27 50.65
N ASN A 126 1.63 -6.36 49.89
CA ASN A 126 0.59 -7.32 49.49
C ASN A 126 -0.48 -6.79 48.51
N ILE A 127 -0.29 -5.62 47.89
CA ILE A 127 -1.17 -5.13 46.83
C ILE A 127 -0.90 -5.84 45.49
N LEU A 128 0.38 -6.10 45.18
CA LEU A 128 0.85 -6.90 44.04
C LEU A 128 1.87 -7.92 44.56
N ASP A 129 1.95 -9.09 43.94
CA ASP A 129 2.82 -10.18 44.44
C ASP A 129 4.28 -9.92 44.12
N ASP A 130 4.59 -9.62 42.86
CA ASP A 130 5.92 -9.27 42.38
C ASP A 130 5.90 -7.89 41.71
N THR A 131 6.83 -7.02 42.10
CA THR A 131 7.07 -5.69 41.52
C THR A 131 8.56 -5.45 41.24
N SER A 132 9.34 -6.54 41.17
CA SER A 132 10.78 -6.52 40.93
C SER A 132 11.16 -5.95 39.55
N SER A 133 12.44 -5.61 39.39
CA SER A 133 12.99 -5.23 38.09
C SER A 133 12.81 -6.37 37.07
N ASP A 134 13.02 -7.61 37.50
CA ASP A 134 13.02 -8.79 36.64
C ASP A 134 11.63 -9.06 36.05
N VAL A 135 10.56 -8.98 36.86
CA VAL A 135 9.19 -9.17 36.34
C VAL A 135 8.78 -8.05 35.38
N LEU A 136 9.26 -6.82 35.58
CA LEU A 136 8.94 -5.70 34.70
C LEU A 136 9.66 -5.83 33.35
N HIS A 137 10.94 -6.19 33.38
CA HIS A 137 11.71 -6.52 32.18
C HIS A 137 11.08 -7.66 31.41
N TRP A 138 10.68 -8.73 32.11
CA TRP A 138 9.96 -9.84 31.50
C TRP A 138 8.62 -9.43 30.89
N ILE A 139 7.83 -8.59 31.54
CA ILE A 139 6.56 -8.09 31.00
C ILE A 139 6.78 -7.26 29.72
N CYS A 140 7.74 -6.33 29.73
CA CYS A 140 8.12 -5.58 28.52
C CYS A 140 8.62 -6.55 27.43
N GLY A 141 9.39 -7.56 27.84
CA GLY A 141 9.67 -8.81 27.14
C GLY A 141 8.50 -9.33 26.30
N VAL A 142 7.46 -9.73 27.01
CA VAL A 142 6.22 -10.27 26.46
C VAL A 142 5.50 -9.27 25.56
N ILE A 143 5.42 -7.99 25.96
CA ILE A 143 4.73 -6.96 25.19
C ILE A 143 5.38 -6.78 23.82
N ASP A 144 6.69 -6.56 23.75
CA ASP A 144 7.35 -6.27 22.46
C ASP A 144 7.29 -7.45 21.48
N VAL A 145 7.29 -8.68 22.00
CA VAL A 145 7.25 -9.90 21.18
C VAL A 145 5.82 -10.22 20.73
N ASN A 146 4.80 -10.03 21.57
CA ASN A 146 3.47 -10.61 21.35
C ASN A 146 2.35 -9.59 21.15
N ALA A 147 2.57 -8.32 21.49
CA ALA A 147 1.51 -7.32 21.38
C ALA A 147 1.17 -7.03 19.92
N LEU A 148 -0.12 -6.89 19.65
CA LEU A 148 -0.65 -6.44 18.37
C LEU A 148 -0.99 -4.96 18.45
N ASP A 149 -0.65 -4.22 17.41
CA ASP A 149 -1.19 -2.87 17.22
C ASP A 149 -2.68 -2.98 16.90
N ILE A 150 -3.50 -2.26 17.66
CA ILE A 150 -4.96 -2.21 17.53
C ILE A 150 -5.43 -0.81 17.09
N GLY A 151 -4.51 -0.01 16.54
CA GLY A 151 -4.76 1.32 15.97
C GLY A 151 -4.58 2.44 16.98
N ARG A 152 -4.42 3.68 16.46
CA ARG A 152 -4.22 4.91 17.28
C ARG A 152 -3.13 4.77 18.35
N TYR A 153 -2.02 4.11 18.01
CA TYR A 153 -0.87 3.88 18.91
C TYR A 153 -1.23 3.09 20.18
N THR A 154 -2.27 2.25 20.12
CA THR A 154 -2.62 1.33 21.19
C THR A 154 -2.22 -0.09 20.86
N GLN A 155 -1.76 -0.80 21.88
CA GLN A 155 -1.33 -2.18 21.77
C GLN A 155 -2.19 -3.08 22.66
N GLY A 156 -2.47 -4.28 22.18
CA GLY A 156 -3.23 -5.30 22.89
C GLY A 156 -2.52 -6.65 22.89
N LEU A 157 -2.61 -7.36 24.02
CA LEU A 157 -2.16 -8.75 24.14
C LEU A 157 -3.37 -9.68 24.03
N PHE A 158 -3.32 -10.58 23.05
CA PHE A 158 -4.37 -11.54 22.76
C PHE A 158 -3.78 -12.95 22.78
N SER A 159 -4.12 -13.74 23.80
CA SER A 159 -3.49 -15.04 24.09
C SER A 159 -3.63 -16.09 23.00
N ILE A 160 -4.59 -15.94 22.08
CA ILE A 160 -4.73 -16.80 20.90
C ILE A 160 -3.98 -16.23 19.70
N MET A 161 -4.02 -14.91 19.51
CA MET A 161 -3.46 -14.28 18.32
C MET A 161 -1.94 -14.31 18.31
N CYS A 162 -1.30 -14.24 19.49
CA CYS A 162 0.15 -14.31 19.62
C CYS A 162 0.75 -15.67 19.23
N LEU A 163 -0.08 -16.71 19.07
CA LEU A 163 0.36 -18.04 18.65
C LEU A 163 0.61 -18.16 17.14
N MET A 164 0.04 -17.24 16.34
CA MET A 164 0.21 -17.28 14.88
C MET A 164 1.64 -16.97 14.52
N GLU A 165 2.27 -17.80 13.70
CA GLU A 165 3.64 -17.58 13.25
C GLU A 165 3.72 -16.54 12.13
N HIS A 166 4.95 -16.10 11.84
CA HIS A 166 5.22 -15.23 10.71
C HIS A 166 5.34 -16.00 9.40
N SER A 167 4.73 -15.47 8.34
CA SER A 167 5.09 -15.76 6.95
C SER A 167 5.08 -14.46 6.15
N CYS A 168 6.02 -14.30 5.20
CA CYS A 168 5.94 -13.21 4.23
C CYS A 168 4.87 -13.46 3.15
N LEU A 169 4.22 -14.64 3.19
CA LEU A 169 3.05 -15.04 2.42
C LEU A 169 1.99 -15.56 3.41
N PRO A 170 1.34 -14.67 4.18
CA PRO A 170 0.40 -15.06 5.21
C PRO A 170 -0.92 -15.58 4.61
N ASN A 171 -1.59 -16.46 5.34
CA ASN A 171 -2.85 -17.08 4.93
C ASN A 171 -4.06 -16.61 5.75
N VAL A 172 -3.81 -15.77 6.76
CA VAL A 172 -4.84 -15.10 7.54
C VAL A 172 -4.58 -13.60 7.61
N LYS A 173 -5.66 -12.85 7.81
CA LYS A 173 -5.64 -11.45 8.22
C LYS A 173 -6.42 -11.28 9.50
N TYR A 174 -6.13 -10.24 10.25
CA TYR A 174 -6.88 -9.91 11.44
C TYR A 174 -7.46 -8.51 11.40
N THR A 175 -8.60 -8.36 12.05
CA THR A 175 -9.27 -7.07 12.27
C THR A 175 -9.47 -6.86 13.76
N PHE A 176 -9.58 -5.61 14.18
CA PHE A 176 -9.90 -5.25 15.56
C PHE A 176 -11.16 -4.41 15.60
N GLU A 177 -12.09 -4.79 16.46
CA GLU A 177 -13.31 -4.05 16.76
C GLU A 177 -13.11 -3.20 18.02
N PRO A 178 -12.90 -1.87 17.90
CA PRO A 178 -12.59 -1.03 19.05
C PRO A 178 -13.71 -0.98 20.11
N GLU A 179 -14.97 -1.06 19.68
CA GLU A 179 -16.12 -0.96 20.57
C GLU A 179 -16.25 -2.17 21.50
N THR A 180 -15.91 -3.36 20.99
CA THR A 180 -16.05 -4.64 21.70
C THR A 180 -14.71 -5.18 22.23
N ASN A 181 -13.58 -4.56 21.83
CA ASN A 181 -12.23 -5.07 22.03
C ASN A 181 -12.03 -6.50 21.52
N VAL A 182 -12.73 -6.86 20.44
CA VAL A 182 -12.64 -8.18 19.82
C VAL A 182 -11.65 -8.13 18.66
N ALA A 183 -10.60 -8.94 18.73
CA ALA A 183 -9.77 -9.25 17.59
C ALA A 183 -10.40 -10.42 16.81
N ARG A 184 -10.64 -10.23 15.50
CA ARG A 184 -11.12 -11.29 14.61
C ARG A 184 -9.96 -11.79 13.77
N LEU A 185 -9.88 -13.11 13.64
CA LEU A 185 -8.96 -13.77 12.73
C LEU A 185 -9.75 -14.35 11.56
N ILE A 186 -9.35 -14.01 10.34
CA ILE A 186 -10.08 -14.32 9.11
C ILE A 186 -9.13 -15.02 8.14
N ALA A 187 -9.53 -16.19 7.65
CA ALA A 187 -8.81 -16.87 6.57
C ALA A 187 -8.86 -16.01 5.30
N SER A 188 -7.69 -15.70 4.75
CA SER A 188 -7.53 -14.91 3.51
C SER A 188 -7.48 -15.79 2.27
N MET A 189 -7.38 -17.10 2.47
CA MET A 189 -7.38 -18.12 1.42
C MET A 189 -7.91 -19.44 1.99
N ASN A 190 -8.10 -20.44 1.13
CA ASN A 190 -8.40 -21.79 1.61
C ASN A 190 -7.19 -22.36 2.37
N ILE A 191 -7.41 -22.82 3.61
CA ILE A 191 -6.36 -23.40 4.46
C ILE A 191 -6.67 -24.89 4.66
N PRO A 192 -5.91 -25.81 4.04
CA PRO A 192 -6.15 -27.23 4.20
C PRO A 192 -5.93 -27.71 5.64
N LYS A 193 -6.61 -28.80 6.03
CA LYS A 193 -6.42 -29.40 7.36
C LYS A 193 -4.96 -29.81 7.56
N GLY A 194 -4.38 -29.42 8.69
CA GLY A 194 -2.99 -29.71 9.05
C GLY A 194 -1.98 -28.67 8.59
N PHE A 195 -2.40 -27.65 7.84
CA PHE A 195 -1.54 -26.52 7.50
C PHE A 195 -1.47 -25.52 8.65
N HIS A 196 -0.33 -24.84 8.75
CA HIS A 196 -0.11 -23.81 9.73
C HIS A 196 -0.92 -22.54 9.42
N ILE A 197 -1.25 -21.79 10.47
CA ILE A 197 -1.92 -20.49 10.39
C ILE A 197 -0.86 -19.40 10.61
N SER A 198 -0.66 -18.54 9.62
CA SER A 198 0.41 -17.55 9.62
C SER A 198 -0.05 -16.16 9.23
N THR A 199 0.50 -15.16 9.94
CA THR A 199 0.31 -13.73 9.68
C THR A 199 1.65 -13.09 9.28
N MET A 200 1.64 -11.80 8.94
CA MET A 200 2.86 -11.06 8.60
C MET A 200 3.14 -10.01 9.66
N TYR A 201 4.36 -10.05 10.22
CA TYR A 201 4.85 -9.11 11.24
C TYR A 201 5.64 -7.93 10.66
N THR A 202 5.94 -7.97 9.36
CA THR A 202 6.72 -6.96 8.64
C THR A 202 5.83 -6.17 7.69
N ASN A 203 6.41 -5.18 7.01
CA ASN A 203 5.80 -4.61 5.82
C ASN A 203 5.94 -5.58 4.62
N ALA A 204 4.87 -5.78 3.85
CA ALA A 204 4.87 -6.65 2.68
C ALA A 204 5.66 -6.05 1.50
N LEU A 205 5.80 -4.73 1.45
CA LEU A 205 6.52 -3.98 0.40
C LEU A 205 7.99 -3.73 0.73
N TRP A 206 8.54 -4.30 1.79
CA TRP A 206 10.00 -4.35 1.98
C TRP A 206 10.61 -5.48 1.15
N GLY A 207 11.90 -5.35 0.81
CA GLY A 207 12.71 -6.43 0.24
C GLY A 207 13.09 -7.52 1.25
N THR A 208 13.71 -8.61 0.80
CA THR A 208 13.99 -9.78 1.66
C THR A 208 14.90 -9.46 2.84
N GLN A 209 16.01 -8.75 2.59
CA GLN A 209 16.97 -8.37 3.62
C GLN A 209 16.33 -7.51 4.73
N PRO A 210 15.69 -6.35 4.45
CA PRO A 210 15.09 -5.53 5.51
C PRO A 210 13.97 -6.24 6.28
N ARG A 211 13.18 -7.13 5.65
CA ARG A 211 12.19 -7.96 6.38
C ARG A 211 12.89 -8.88 7.39
N ARG A 212 13.96 -9.57 6.98
CA ARG A 212 14.69 -10.50 7.84
C ARG A 212 15.42 -9.77 8.97
N GLU A 213 16.09 -8.66 8.67
CA GLU A 213 16.73 -7.80 9.69
C GLU A 213 15.72 -7.31 10.73
N HIS A 214 14.56 -6.82 10.28
CA HIS A 214 13.51 -6.38 11.20
C HIS A 214 13.03 -7.51 12.12
N LEU A 215 12.81 -8.71 11.58
CA LEU A 215 12.40 -9.88 12.39
C LEU A 215 13.50 -10.33 13.34
N ALA A 216 14.76 -10.28 12.93
CA ALA A 216 15.89 -10.63 13.80
C ALA A 216 15.99 -9.67 15.00
N ILE A 217 15.79 -8.37 14.77
CA ILE A 217 15.86 -7.33 15.80
C ILE A 217 14.63 -7.36 16.70
N THR A 218 13.43 -7.42 16.13
CA THR A 218 12.18 -7.22 16.90
C THR A 218 11.58 -8.52 17.42
N LYS A 219 11.82 -9.64 16.76
CA LYS A 219 11.22 -10.96 17.05
C LYS A 219 12.26 -12.07 17.23
N TYR A 220 13.55 -11.77 17.13
CA TYR A 220 14.65 -12.68 17.47
C TYR A 220 14.74 -13.96 16.63
N PHE A 221 14.21 -13.95 15.40
CA PHE A 221 14.32 -15.06 14.44
C PHE A 221 14.53 -14.55 13.01
N ASN A 222 15.01 -15.44 12.13
CA ASN A 222 15.18 -15.17 10.70
C ASN A 222 14.14 -15.96 9.88
N CYS A 223 13.37 -15.27 9.04
CA CYS A 223 12.34 -15.90 8.22
C CYS A 223 12.92 -16.70 7.04
N SER A 224 12.45 -17.94 6.87
CA SER A 224 12.82 -18.84 5.77
C SER A 224 11.62 -19.27 4.91
N CYS A 225 10.55 -18.46 4.88
CA CYS A 225 9.39 -18.74 4.03
C CYS A 225 9.76 -18.78 2.53
N GLU A 226 8.84 -19.27 1.70
CA GLU A 226 9.02 -19.39 0.24
C GLU A 226 9.53 -18.08 -0.39
N ARG A 227 8.91 -16.95 -0.08
CA ARG A 227 9.35 -15.64 -0.60
C ARG A 227 10.75 -15.25 -0.16
N CYS A 228 11.12 -15.50 1.09
CA CYS A 228 12.47 -15.19 1.59
C CYS A 228 13.53 -16.13 1.03
N SER A 229 13.16 -17.34 0.66
CA SER A 229 14.08 -18.34 0.11
C SER A 229 14.32 -18.19 -1.39
N ASP A 230 13.45 -17.46 -2.10
CA ASP A 230 13.58 -17.17 -3.52
C ASP A 230 14.39 -15.88 -3.76
N PRO A 231 15.58 -15.95 -4.41
CA PRO A 231 16.37 -14.76 -4.74
C PRO A 231 15.63 -13.72 -5.60
N THR A 232 14.63 -14.15 -6.36
CA THR A 232 13.83 -13.28 -7.24
C THR A 232 12.57 -12.74 -6.58
N GLU A 233 12.30 -13.13 -5.33
CA GLU A 233 11.05 -12.82 -4.61
C GLU A 233 9.78 -13.12 -5.43
N LEU A 234 9.56 -14.39 -5.79
CA LEU A 234 8.39 -14.86 -6.55
C LEU A 234 8.42 -14.40 -8.02
N GLY A 235 9.63 -14.28 -8.58
CA GLY A 235 9.87 -13.78 -9.94
C GLY A 235 9.40 -12.34 -10.13
N THR A 236 9.43 -11.52 -9.07
CA THR A 236 9.12 -10.09 -9.13
C THR A 236 10.38 -9.24 -9.29
N TYR A 237 11.54 -9.77 -8.89
CA TYR A 237 12.82 -9.07 -8.82
C TYR A 237 12.77 -7.86 -7.87
N PHE A 238 11.99 -7.99 -6.79
CA PHE A 238 11.61 -6.88 -5.92
C PHE A 238 12.78 -6.31 -5.09
N SER A 239 13.86 -7.06 -4.89
CA SER A 239 15.12 -6.57 -4.30
C SER A 239 16.31 -6.55 -5.29
N ALA A 240 16.06 -6.77 -6.59
CA ALA A 240 17.15 -6.98 -7.55
C ALA A 240 17.85 -5.68 -7.95
N MET A 241 19.18 -5.75 -8.09
CA MET A 241 19.98 -4.66 -8.63
C MET A 241 20.25 -4.83 -10.12
N LYS A 242 20.45 -3.72 -10.82
CA LYS A 242 20.86 -3.73 -12.23
C LYS A 242 22.35 -4.06 -12.33
N CYS A 243 22.71 -4.95 -13.25
CA CYS A 243 24.12 -5.21 -13.51
C CYS A 243 24.74 -4.08 -14.35
N LEU A 244 25.88 -3.56 -13.91
CA LEU A 244 26.59 -2.45 -14.56
C LEU A 244 27.74 -2.90 -15.48
N ASN A 245 27.96 -4.21 -15.64
CA ASN A 245 29.01 -4.76 -16.52
C ASN A 245 28.61 -4.72 -18.02
N GLU A 246 29.52 -5.15 -18.90
CA GLU A 246 29.46 -5.08 -20.38
C GLU A 246 28.19 -5.67 -21.05
N HIS A 247 27.31 -6.34 -20.30
CA HIS A 247 26.04 -6.90 -20.79
C HIS A 247 24.80 -6.22 -20.20
N LYS A 248 24.93 -5.00 -19.68
CA LYS A 248 23.85 -4.17 -19.10
C LYS A 248 22.60 -4.01 -19.98
N ASP A 249 22.73 -4.20 -21.29
CA ASP A 249 21.67 -4.02 -22.28
C ASP A 249 20.97 -5.34 -22.70
N LYS A 250 21.31 -6.48 -22.07
CA LYS A 250 20.57 -7.75 -22.26
C LYS A 250 19.47 -7.86 -21.19
N ASP A 251 18.25 -8.18 -21.61
CA ASP A 251 16.99 -8.17 -20.83
C ASP A 251 16.95 -9.08 -19.58
N GLU A 252 18.06 -9.70 -19.17
CA GLU A 252 18.09 -10.70 -18.09
C GLU A 252 19.36 -10.62 -17.21
N CYS A 253 20.16 -9.53 -17.22
CA CYS A 253 21.29 -9.40 -16.29
C CYS A 253 20.91 -8.63 -15.01
N TRP A 254 20.39 -9.37 -14.03
CA TRP A 254 20.04 -8.86 -12.71
C TRP A 254 20.98 -9.42 -11.67
N ILE A 255 21.43 -8.57 -10.74
CA ILE A 255 22.23 -8.97 -9.59
C ILE A 255 21.28 -9.36 -8.45
N LEU A 256 21.43 -10.60 -7.98
CA LEU A 256 20.59 -11.25 -6.98
C LEU A 256 21.45 -11.82 -5.85
N PRO A 257 20.91 -12.00 -4.64
CA PRO A 257 21.65 -12.65 -3.55
C PRO A 257 21.96 -14.11 -3.92
N LEU A 258 23.19 -14.56 -3.66
CA LEU A 258 23.57 -15.97 -3.84
C LEU A 258 22.82 -16.88 -2.86
N ASN A 259 22.70 -16.45 -1.61
CA ASN A 259 21.90 -17.09 -0.58
C ASN A 259 20.99 -16.05 0.09
N PRO A 260 19.71 -15.95 -0.30
CA PRO A 260 18.79 -14.95 0.25
C PRO A 260 18.42 -15.19 1.71
N LEU A 261 18.74 -16.38 2.26
CA LEU A 261 18.57 -16.72 3.67
C LEU A 261 19.79 -16.40 4.53
N ASP A 262 20.81 -15.76 3.96
CA ASP A 262 21.98 -15.25 4.65
C ASP A 262 22.15 -13.76 4.33
N ASN A 263 22.00 -12.91 5.33
CA ASN A 263 22.03 -11.46 5.13
C ASN A 263 23.44 -10.95 4.76
N ASP A 264 24.48 -11.75 5.04
CA ASP A 264 25.88 -11.44 4.70
C ASP A 264 26.31 -12.07 3.37
N SER A 265 25.40 -12.77 2.66
CA SER A 265 25.70 -13.41 1.39
C SER A 265 26.08 -12.41 0.31
N ASP A 266 27.12 -12.73 -0.45
CA ASP A 266 27.43 -12.04 -1.70
C ASP A 266 26.28 -12.16 -2.72
N TRP A 267 26.28 -11.24 -3.68
CA TRP A 267 25.30 -11.06 -4.72
C TRP A 267 25.95 -11.21 -6.10
N LYS A 268 25.28 -11.88 -7.04
CA LYS A 268 25.84 -12.22 -8.35
C LYS A 268 24.88 -11.91 -9.49
N CYS A 269 25.38 -11.45 -10.65
CA CYS A 269 24.53 -11.38 -11.85
C CYS A 269 24.14 -12.79 -12.31
N SER A 270 22.88 -12.98 -12.67
CA SER A 270 22.34 -14.16 -13.34
C SER A 270 23.05 -14.49 -14.67
N SER A 271 23.55 -13.48 -15.37
CA SER A 271 24.02 -13.58 -16.77
C SER A 271 25.53 -13.35 -16.98
N CYS A 272 26.26 -12.85 -15.99
CA CYS A 272 27.70 -12.60 -16.11
C CYS A 272 28.46 -12.88 -14.81
N SER A 273 29.77 -12.64 -14.80
CA SER A 273 30.65 -12.87 -13.64
C SER A 273 30.64 -11.72 -12.61
N ALA A 274 29.77 -10.72 -12.75
CA ALA A 274 29.66 -9.63 -11.78
C ALA A 274 29.28 -10.19 -10.39
N LEU A 275 30.04 -9.75 -9.39
CA LEU A 275 29.87 -10.10 -7.98
C LEU A 275 29.93 -8.82 -7.15
N LEU A 276 28.99 -8.65 -6.23
CA LEU A 276 28.93 -7.58 -5.25
C LEU A 276 28.83 -8.21 -3.86
N ASN A 277 29.51 -7.63 -2.87
CA ASN A 277 29.34 -8.10 -1.48
C ASN A 277 28.07 -7.50 -0.85
N ALA A 278 27.58 -8.14 0.22
CA ALA A 278 26.37 -7.71 0.91
C ALA A 278 26.45 -6.27 1.45
N LYS A 279 27.64 -5.83 1.90
CA LYS A 279 27.83 -4.50 2.51
C LYS A 279 27.66 -3.38 1.48
N ASP A 280 28.21 -3.56 0.29
CA ASP A 280 28.09 -2.58 -0.80
C ASP A 280 26.65 -2.49 -1.30
N VAL A 281 25.98 -3.64 -1.43
CA VAL A 281 24.54 -3.69 -1.78
C VAL A 281 23.70 -2.97 -0.73
N HIS A 282 23.94 -3.28 0.55
CA HIS A 282 23.23 -2.65 1.66
C HIS A 282 23.46 -1.13 1.68
N LEU A 283 24.71 -0.67 1.52
CA LEU A 283 25.04 0.75 1.52
C LEU A 283 24.29 1.52 0.43
N VAL A 284 24.35 1.03 -0.81
CA VAL A 284 23.68 1.67 -1.95
C VAL A 284 22.17 1.69 -1.75
N THR A 285 21.61 0.56 -1.30
CA THR A 285 20.17 0.40 -1.10
C THR A 285 19.67 1.31 0.02
N SER A 286 20.34 1.35 1.16
CA SER A 286 19.96 2.21 2.29
C SER A 286 20.08 3.71 1.96
N GLN A 287 21.15 4.14 1.27
CA GLN A 287 21.33 5.55 0.89
C GLN A 287 20.29 6.06 -0.12
N LEU A 288 19.91 5.22 -1.08
CA LEU A 288 18.85 5.55 -2.03
C LEU A 288 17.48 5.45 -1.38
N GLY A 289 17.29 4.51 -0.45
CA GLY A 289 16.08 4.36 0.35
C GLY A 289 15.76 5.61 1.17
N GLU A 290 16.74 6.16 1.88
CA GLU A 290 16.56 7.40 2.67
C GLU A 290 16.08 8.57 1.79
N GLN A 291 16.68 8.75 0.61
CA GLN A 291 16.26 9.79 -0.35
C GLN A 291 14.83 9.57 -0.87
N VAL A 292 14.44 8.31 -1.10
CA VAL A 292 13.07 7.96 -1.51
C VAL A 292 12.09 8.27 -0.40
N ASP A 293 12.40 7.87 0.83
CA ASP A 293 11.54 8.09 1.99
C ASP A 293 11.32 9.57 2.25
N THR A 294 12.38 10.38 2.27
CA THR A 294 12.27 11.85 2.42
C THR A 294 11.40 12.46 1.31
N LEU A 295 11.62 12.09 0.05
CA LEU A 295 10.87 12.65 -1.06
C LEU A 295 9.38 12.26 -1.02
N VAL A 296 9.09 10.99 -0.77
CA VAL A 296 7.71 10.47 -0.77
C VAL A 296 6.91 10.98 0.42
N GLN A 297 7.54 11.10 1.60
CA GLN A 297 6.84 11.48 2.84
C GLN A 297 6.71 13.00 3.03
N GLU A 298 7.73 13.78 2.66
CA GLU A 298 7.78 15.20 3.03
C GLU A 298 7.35 16.14 1.90
N SER A 299 7.74 15.86 0.65
CA SER A 299 7.55 16.79 -0.48
C SER A 299 7.29 16.14 -1.84
N PRO A 300 6.31 15.22 -1.94
CA PRO A 300 6.07 14.49 -3.18
C PRO A 300 5.57 15.43 -4.28
N ASN A 301 6.26 15.41 -5.43
CA ASN A 301 5.81 16.09 -6.64
C ASN A 301 6.24 15.33 -7.89
N VAL A 302 5.45 15.44 -8.97
CA VAL A 302 5.64 14.63 -10.18
C VAL A 302 7.05 14.76 -10.76
N LYS A 303 7.60 15.97 -10.86
CA LYS A 303 8.91 16.19 -11.48
C LYS A 303 10.03 15.52 -10.67
N ALA A 304 10.07 15.75 -9.35
CA ALA A 304 11.08 15.16 -8.50
C ALA A 304 10.97 13.63 -8.42
N LEU A 305 9.75 13.10 -8.41
CA LEU A 305 9.53 11.65 -8.40
C LEU A 305 9.94 10.98 -9.72
N GLU A 306 9.71 11.61 -10.88
CA GLU A 306 10.21 11.11 -12.17
C GLU A 306 11.74 11.15 -12.23
N GLU A 307 12.37 12.23 -11.75
CA GLU A 307 13.82 12.33 -11.64
C GLU A 307 14.39 11.25 -10.72
N MET A 308 13.74 11.01 -9.57
CA MET A 308 14.10 9.94 -8.64
C MET A 308 13.92 8.57 -9.27
N LEU A 309 12.82 8.31 -9.97
CA LEU A 309 12.56 7.02 -10.62
C LEU A 309 13.63 6.73 -11.68
N ASN A 310 13.95 7.71 -12.53
CA ASN A 310 15.02 7.59 -13.51
C ASN A 310 16.37 7.27 -12.85
N LYS A 311 16.68 7.92 -11.72
CA LYS A 311 17.88 7.61 -10.93
C LYS A 311 17.87 6.17 -10.42
N LEU A 312 16.76 5.71 -9.84
CA LEU A 312 16.64 4.36 -9.30
C LEU A 312 16.77 3.29 -10.40
N GLU A 313 16.15 3.47 -11.57
CA GLU A 313 16.20 2.51 -12.69
C GLU A 313 17.59 2.41 -13.37
N THR A 314 18.54 3.28 -13.01
CA THR A 314 19.96 3.11 -13.38
C THR A 314 20.69 2.10 -12.50
N MET A 315 20.23 1.89 -11.27
CA MET A 315 20.88 1.05 -10.26
C MET A 315 20.09 -0.21 -9.92
N PHE A 316 18.76 -0.19 -10.08
CA PHE A 316 17.85 -1.23 -9.65
C PHE A 316 16.99 -1.78 -10.78
N HIS A 317 16.42 -2.96 -10.55
CA HIS A 317 15.34 -3.48 -11.37
C HIS A 317 14.14 -2.51 -11.37
N PRO A 318 13.39 -2.36 -12.47
CA PRO A 318 12.21 -1.49 -12.51
C PRO A 318 11.14 -1.83 -11.44
N HIS A 319 11.07 -3.10 -11.03
CA HIS A 319 10.16 -3.57 -9.98
C HIS A 319 10.76 -3.51 -8.56
N HIS A 320 11.96 -2.96 -8.38
CA HIS A 320 12.57 -2.86 -7.05
C HIS A 320 11.65 -2.11 -6.08
N TYR A 321 11.64 -2.49 -4.80
CA TYR A 321 10.69 -1.94 -3.83
C TYR A 321 10.76 -0.40 -3.67
N HIS A 322 11.94 0.21 -3.82
CA HIS A 322 12.08 1.67 -3.92
C HIS A 322 11.41 2.25 -5.18
N CYS A 323 11.57 1.61 -6.34
CA CYS A 323 10.89 1.99 -7.57
C CYS A 323 9.37 1.85 -7.40
N TYR A 324 8.91 0.77 -6.76
CA TYR A 324 7.50 0.55 -6.44
C TYR A 324 6.94 1.71 -5.61
N ALA A 325 7.63 2.13 -4.53
CA ALA A 325 7.21 3.25 -3.68
C ALA A 325 7.06 4.56 -4.47
N VAL A 326 8.06 4.90 -5.29
CA VAL A 326 8.04 6.11 -6.14
C VAL A 326 6.92 6.04 -7.19
N LYS A 327 6.76 4.90 -7.87
CA LYS A 327 5.70 4.66 -8.87
C LYS A 327 4.31 4.76 -8.25
N HIS A 328 4.12 4.21 -7.05
CA HIS A 328 2.86 4.27 -6.33
C HIS A 328 2.47 5.71 -5.94
N SER A 329 3.45 6.56 -5.59
CA SER A 329 3.21 7.99 -5.36
C SER A 329 2.93 8.75 -6.66
N LEU A 330 3.65 8.45 -7.75
CA LEU A 330 3.46 9.08 -9.06
C LEU A 330 2.05 8.91 -9.60
N ILE A 331 1.51 7.68 -9.56
CA ILE A 331 0.17 7.42 -10.12
C ILE A 331 -0.93 8.22 -9.41
N GLN A 332 -0.78 8.56 -8.14
CA GLN A 332 -1.76 9.35 -7.38
C GLN A 332 -1.66 10.85 -7.69
N LEU A 333 -0.45 11.33 -8.04
CA LEU A 333 -0.22 12.72 -8.43
C LEU A 333 -0.60 13.00 -9.89
N TYR A 334 -0.43 12.03 -10.79
CA TYR A 334 -0.95 12.14 -12.14
C TYR A 334 -2.48 12.24 -12.09
N GLY A 335 -3.05 13.32 -12.60
CA GLY A 335 -4.49 13.57 -12.63
C GLY A 335 -4.95 14.53 -11.54
N THR A 336 -4.11 14.81 -10.53
CA THR A 336 -4.46 15.64 -9.37
C THR A 336 -3.53 16.85 -9.21
N GLN A 337 -2.22 16.72 -9.43
CA GLN A 337 -1.27 17.83 -9.29
C GLN A 337 -1.47 18.86 -10.40
N SER A 338 -1.38 20.15 -10.07
CA SER A 338 -1.39 21.25 -11.05
C SER A 338 -0.36 21.04 -12.16
N GLY A 339 -0.76 21.25 -13.42
CA GLY A 339 0.04 20.95 -14.61
C GLY A 339 0.07 19.47 -15.03
N TYR A 340 -0.44 18.58 -14.18
CA TYR A 340 -0.61 17.15 -14.45
C TYR A 340 -2.05 16.70 -14.19
N GLY A 341 -3.01 17.62 -14.04
CA GLY A 341 -4.42 17.32 -13.91
C GLY A 341 -4.94 16.58 -15.15
N TYR A 342 -6.06 15.87 -15.05
CA TYR A 342 -6.62 15.15 -16.20
C TYR A 342 -6.92 16.06 -17.40
N SER A 343 -7.25 17.33 -17.17
CA SER A 343 -7.42 18.34 -18.24
C SER A 343 -6.11 18.75 -18.91
N ASP A 344 -5.00 18.71 -18.17
CA ASP A 344 -3.75 19.36 -18.55
C ASP A 344 -2.70 18.35 -19.03
N MET A 345 -2.78 17.10 -18.55
CA MET A 345 -1.80 16.07 -18.86
C MET A 345 -1.85 15.63 -20.33
N SER A 346 -0.69 15.31 -20.89
CA SER A 346 -0.58 14.76 -22.23
C SER A 346 -1.16 13.33 -22.33
N THR A 347 -1.44 12.87 -23.55
CA THR A 347 -1.87 11.48 -23.78
C THR A 347 -0.77 10.49 -23.39
N SER A 348 0.50 10.81 -23.61
CA SER A 348 1.61 9.93 -23.22
C SER A 348 1.74 9.79 -21.70
N THR A 349 1.50 10.86 -20.94
CA THR A 349 1.47 10.80 -19.47
C THR A 349 0.29 9.95 -18.98
N LEU A 350 -0.87 10.05 -19.62
CA LEU A 350 -2.03 9.20 -19.30
C LEU A 350 -1.75 7.72 -19.58
N GLU A 351 -1.15 7.40 -20.72
CA GLU A 351 -0.73 6.03 -21.07
C GLU A 351 0.34 5.49 -20.11
N ARG A 352 1.27 6.36 -19.68
CA ARG A 352 2.27 6.05 -18.65
C ARG A 352 1.60 5.70 -17.32
N LYS A 353 0.63 6.49 -16.85
CA LYS A 353 -0.15 6.20 -15.64
C LYS A 353 -0.83 4.83 -15.72
N ILE A 354 -1.51 4.53 -16.83
CA ILE A 354 -2.19 3.24 -17.04
C ILE A 354 -1.18 2.08 -17.00
N SER A 355 -0.03 2.23 -17.66
CA SER A 355 1.03 1.21 -17.67
C SER A 355 1.55 0.93 -16.25
N LEU A 356 1.85 2.00 -15.50
CA LEU A 356 2.31 1.91 -14.11
C LEU A 356 1.28 1.22 -13.21
N CYS A 357 0.00 1.60 -13.27
CA CYS A 357 -1.03 0.94 -12.46
C CYS A 357 -1.07 -0.56 -12.75
N ARG A 358 -1.04 -0.96 -14.03
CA ARG A 358 -1.05 -2.39 -14.42
C ARG A 358 0.19 -3.14 -13.95
N GLU A 359 1.36 -2.53 -14.03
CA GLU A 359 2.61 -3.08 -13.53
C GLU A 359 2.52 -3.33 -12.02
N LEU A 360 2.14 -2.29 -11.25
CA LEU A 360 2.03 -2.37 -9.80
C LEU A 360 0.97 -3.38 -9.36
N ILE A 361 -0.20 -3.45 -10.00
CA ILE A 361 -1.24 -4.46 -9.69
C ILE A 361 -0.69 -5.88 -9.83
N ARG A 362 0.09 -6.17 -10.87
CA ARG A 362 0.70 -7.49 -11.06
C ARG A 362 1.69 -7.82 -9.95
N ILE A 363 2.55 -6.86 -9.58
CA ILE A 363 3.54 -7.04 -8.50
C ILE A 363 2.81 -7.27 -7.17
N THR A 364 1.84 -6.43 -6.83
CA THR A 364 1.04 -6.54 -5.59
C THR A 364 0.37 -7.89 -5.47
N ASN A 365 -0.28 -8.39 -6.54
CA ASN A 365 -0.93 -9.70 -6.53
C ASN A 365 0.06 -10.87 -6.41
N LYS A 366 1.31 -10.70 -6.86
CA LYS A 366 2.35 -11.72 -6.64
C LYS A 366 2.85 -11.71 -5.20
N LEU A 367 3.01 -10.53 -4.59
CA LEU A 367 3.55 -10.38 -3.24
C LEU A 367 2.52 -10.66 -2.14
N ASP A 368 1.23 -10.44 -2.39
CA ASP A 368 0.12 -10.73 -1.48
C ASP A 368 -1.06 -11.36 -2.22
N PRO A 369 -0.93 -12.62 -2.66
CA PRO A 369 -1.95 -13.32 -3.45
C PRO A 369 -3.25 -13.57 -2.68
N SER A 370 -3.20 -13.57 -1.34
CA SER A 370 -4.36 -13.75 -0.47
C SER A 370 -5.01 -12.42 -0.07
N HIS A 371 -4.47 -11.28 -0.52
CA HIS A 371 -4.98 -9.94 -0.20
C HIS A 371 -5.14 -9.69 1.30
N SER A 372 -4.20 -10.24 2.06
CA SER A 372 -4.18 -10.22 3.52
C SER A 372 -3.53 -8.95 4.08
N ARG A 373 -2.67 -8.28 3.31
CA ARG A 373 -1.82 -7.15 3.74
C ARG A 373 -1.89 -5.94 2.83
N LEU A 374 -1.97 -6.14 1.51
CA LEU A 374 -1.87 -5.09 0.49
C LEU A 374 -3.21 -4.76 -0.16
N LEU A 375 -4.32 -5.15 0.46
CA LEU A 375 -5.65 -4.92 -0.06
C LEU A 375 -5.96 -3.43 -0.29
N MET A 376 -5.54 -2.57 0.63
CA MET A 376 -5.71 -1.11 0.48
C MET A 376 -4.87 -0.52 -0.65
N TYR A 377 -3.62 -1.00 -0.81
CA TYR A 377 -2.77 -0.61 -1.94
C TYR A 377 -3.42 -1.03 -3.27
N LEU A 378 -3.93 -2.27 -3.36
CA LEU A 378 -4.66 -2.73 -4.53
C LEU A 378 -5.90 -1.88 -4.84
N GLY A 379 -6.62 -1.44 -3.80
CA GLY A 379 -7.75 -0.52 -3.93
C GLY A 379 -7.37 0.82 -4.59
N VAL A 380 -6.28 1.44 -4.14
CA VAL A 380 -5.73 2.66 -4.75
C VAL A 380 -5.33 2.41 -6.20
N LEU A 381 -4.58 1.35 -6.47
CA LEU A 381 -4.14 1.00 -7.82
C LEU A 381 -5.30 0.82 -8.80
N ASN A 382 -6.35 0.11 -8.37
CA ASN A 382 -7.56 -0.11 -9.15
C ASN A 382 -8.32 1.20 -9.40
N TYR A 383 -8.39 2.09 -8.41
CA TYR A 383 -9.05 3.39 -8.55
C TYR A 383 -8.30 4.30 -9.54
N GLU A 384 -6.99 4.39 -9.40
CA GLU A 384 -6.16 5.20 -10.29
C GLU A 384 -6.18 4.66 -11.73
N LEU A 385 -6.23 3.34 -11.90
CA LEU A 385 -6.41 2.73 -13.22
C LEU A 385 -7.80 3.04 -13.79
N HIS A 386 -8.86 2.88 -12.99
CA HIS A 386 -10.23 3.17 -13.37
C HIS A 386 -10.38 4.61 -13.89
N THR A 387 -9.93 5.60 -13.11
CA THR A 387 -10.06 7.01 -13.48
C THR A 387 -9.26 7.35 -14.74
N ALA A 388 -8.06 6.78 -14.90
CA ALA A 388 -7.25 6.96 -16.10
C ALA A 388 -7.89 6.34 -17.37
N LEU A 389 -8.55 5.18 -17.22
CA LEU A 389 -9.28 4.55 -18.32
C LEU A 389 -10.51 5.38 -18.73
N LEU A 390 -11.25 5.94 -17.78
CA LEU A 390 -12.38 6.83 -18.06
C LEU A 390 -11.94 8.10 -18.80
N GLU A 391 -10.84 8.73 -18.37
CA GLU A 391 -10.31 9.89 -19.09
C GLU A 391 -9.85 9.51 -20.51
N SER A 392 -9.28 8.32 -20.69
CA SER A 392 -8.89 7.84 -22.02
C SER A 392 -10.11 7.65 -22.94
N VAL A 393 -11.21 7.13 -22.41
CA VAL A 393 -12.50 7.01 -23.12
C VAL A 393 -13.04 8.40 -23.49
N ARG A 394 -13.07 9.33 -22.54
CA ARG A 394 -13.52 10.70 -22.76
C ARG A 394 -12.72 11.42 -23.85
N ARG A 395 -11.39 11.26 -23.86
CA ARG A 395 -10.51 11.81 -24.90
C ARG A 395 -10.80 11.20 -26.26
N PHE A 396 -11.08 9.89 -26.31
CA PHE A 396 -11.45 9.21 -27.55
C PHE A 396 -12.78 9.74 -28.11
N GLU A 397 -13.82 9.85 -27.28
CA GLU A 397 -15.14 10.35 -27.68
C GLU A 397 -15.06 11.77 -28.25
N LYS A 398 -14.34 12.69 -27.58
CA LYS A 398 -14.11 14.05 -28.09
C LYS A 398 -13.40 14.06 -29.45
N GLN A 399 -12.44 13.16 -29.67
CA GLN A 399 -11.76 13.04 -30.95
C GLN A 399 -12.65 12.46 -32.05
N ASP A 400 -13.60 11.59 -31.71
CA ASP A 400 -14.56 11.01 -32.65
C ASP A 400 -15.66 12.01 -33.02
N GLU A 401 -16.18 12.75 -32.04
CA GLU A 401 -17.13 13.87 -32.25
C GLU A 401 -16.51 14.98 -33.13
N GLY A 402 -15.26 15.38 -32.85
CA GLY A 402 -14.55 16.37 -33.66
C GLY A 402 -14.30 15.90 -35.11
N LYS A 403 -14.14 14.60 -35.34
CA LYS A 403 -14.01 14.02 -36.69
C LYS A 403 -15.37 13.91 -37.39
N SER A 404 -16.43 13.57 -36.67
CA SER A 404 -17.80 13.57 -37.18
C SER A 404 -18.20 14.97 -37.66
N ILE A 405 -17.90 16.00 -36.87
CA ILE A 405 -18.15 17.41 -37.23
C ILE A 405 -17.27 17.86 -38.42
N GLN A 406 -15.99 17.52 -38.45
CA GLN A 406 -15.14 17.82 -39.62
C GLN A 406 -15.56 17.06 -40.88
N SER A 407 -16.14 15.87 -40.74
CA SER A 407 -16.66 15.09 -41.87
C SER A 407 -17.96 15.68 -42.41
N SER A 408 -18.86 16.17 -41.53
CA SER A 408 -20.10 16.83 -41.91
C SER A 408 -19.87 18.22 -42.51
N GLU A 409 -18.85 18.96 -42.03
CA GLU A 409 -18.39 20.22 -42.64
C GLU A 409 -17.71 19.99 -44.00
N LYS A 410 -16.96 18.89 -44.18
CA LYS A 410 -16.39 18.50 -45.48
C LYS A 410 -17.44 18.02 -46.49
N THR A 411 -18.52 17.38 -46.05
CA THR A 411 -19.65 17.06 -46.94
C THR A 411 -20.46 18.31 -47.30
N SER A 412 -20.69 19.22 -46.35
CA SER A 412 -21.38 20.49 -46.60
C SER A 412 -20.59 21.42 -47.54
N SER A 413 -19.25 21.43 -47.44
CA SER A 413 -18.39 22.19 -48.35
C SER A 413 -18.22 21.54 -49.73
N LYS A 414 -18.32 20.20 -49.85
CA LYS A 414 -18.43 19.52 -51.15
C LYS A 414 -19.78 19.72 -51.82
N GLU A 415 -20.88 19.79 -51.06
CA GLU A 415 -22.20 20.14 -51.61
C GLU A 415 -22.21 21.60 -52.10
N LYS A 416 -21.60 22.54 -51.37
CA LYS A 416 -21.44 23.94 -51.83
C LYS A 416 -20.56 24.09 -53.07
N GLN A 417 -19.48 23.30 -53.21
CA GLN A 417 -18.65 23.29 -54.43
C GLN A 417 -19.32 22.58 -55.61
N SER A 418 -20.29 21.70 -55.37
CA SER A 418 -21.10 21.10 -56.44
C SER A 418 -22.21 22.03 -56.92
N SER A 419 -22.76 22.89 -56.05
CA SER A 419 -23.76 23.90 -56.42
C SER A 419 -23.17 25.12 -57.15
N GLU A 420 -21.88 25.43 -56.98
CA GLU A 420 -21.22 26.55 -57.68
C GLU A 420 -20.62 26.17 -59.05
N LYS A 421 -20.53 24.87 -59.39
CA LYS A 421 -20.08 24.40 -60.72
C LYS A 421 -21.22 24.09 -61.70
N THR A 422 -22.47 24.23 -61.30
CA THR A 422 -23.66 24.10 -62.18
C THR A 422 -24.26 25.44 -62.63
N SER A 423 -23.63 26.59 -62.33
CA SER A 423 -24.13 27.91 -62.76
C SER A 423 -23.24 28.62 -63.81
N SER A 424 -22.35 27.88 -64.48
CA SER A 424 -21.53 28.46 -65.55
C SER A 424 -21.17 27.44 -66.63
N LYS A 425 -22.20 26.90 -67.30
CA LYS A 425 -22.14 26.37 -68.67
C LYS A 425 -23.57 26.02 -69.10
N GLU A 426 -24.17 26.88 -69.91
CA GLU A 426 -25.00 26.57 -71.08
C GLU A 426 -25.86 27.78 -71.48
N MET A 427 -25.31 28.62 -72.37
CA MET A 427 -26.07 29.30 -73.41
C MET A 427 -25.47 28.85 -74.75
N GLN A 428 -26.35 28.72 -75.76
CA GLN A 428 -26.14 28.31 -77.16
C GLN A 428 -26.45 26.82 -77.41
N SER A 429 -27.72 26.51 -77.74
CA SER A 429 -28.32 26.49 -79.10
C SER A 429 -27.97 25.19 -79.84
N SER A 430 -28.87 24.21 -79.96
CA SER A 430 -30.04 24.12 -80.86
C SER A 430 -29.77 23.12 -82.00
N ASP A 431 -30.82 22.36 -82.33
CA ASP A 431 -31.07 21.59 -83.56
C ASP A 431 -30.58 20.13 -83.72
N LYS A 432 -31.60 19.25 -83.60
CA LYS A 432 -32.10 18.30 -84.63
C LYS A 432 -31.71 16.82 -84.62
N THR A 433 -32.79 16.03 -84.73
CA THR A 433 -33.04 14.77 -85.46
C THR A 433 -32.66 13.40 -84.86
N SER A 434 -33.69 12.60 -84.60
CA SER A 434 -33.75 11.12 -84.51
C SER A 434 -33.74 10.47 -85.91
N PRO A 435 -33.98 9.14 -86.12
CA PRO A 435 -33.73 7.91 -85.34
C PRO A 435 -33.10 6.75 -86.19
N LYS A 436 -32.79 5.59 -85.56
CA LYS A 436 -32.87 4.17 -86.03
C LYS A 436 -31.71 3.33 -85.46
N GLU A 437 -31.95 2.29 -84.65
CA GLU A 437 -32.43 0.92 -84.92
C GLU A 437 -31.35 -0.09 -85.38
N LYS A 438 -31.32 -1.24 -84.67
CA LYS A 438 -30.79 -2.59 -85.01
C LYS A 438 -29.27 -2.78 -84.95
N GLN A 439 -28.70 -3.88 -84.44
CA GLN A 439 -29.19 -5.26 -84.28
C GLN A 439 -28.26 -6.06 -83.32
N SER A 440 -28.85 -6.99 -82.55
CA SER A 440 -28.40 -8.35 -82.16
C SER A 440 -26.89 -8.69 -82.18
N SER A 441 -26.29 -9.35 -81.19
CA SER A 441 -26.68 -10.69 -80.70
C SER A 441 -25.72 -11.17 -79.59
N ASP A 442 -26.29 -11.96 -78.68
CA ASP A 442 -25.76 -13.12 -77.96
C ASP A 442 -24.42 -13.12 -77.20
N LYS A 443 -24.60 -13.19 -75.87
CA LYS A 443 -24.31 -14.31 -74.96
C LYS A 443 -23.06 -14.29 -74.05
N THR A 444 -23.41 -14.56 -72.77
CA THR A 444 -22.68 -15.27 -71.70
C THR A 444 -21.46 -14.57 -71.08
N SER A 445 -21.59 -14.02 -69.86
CA SER A 445 -21.41 -14.69 -68.54
C SER A 445 -19.94 -15.07 -68.30
N SER A 446 -19.28 -14.82 -67.18
CA SER A 446 -19.46 -13.97 -65.99
C SER A 446 -18.18 -14.18 -65.16
N LYS A 447 -17.77 -13.14 -64.41
CA LYS A 447 -16.81 -13.15 -63.28
C LYS A 447 -15.33 -13.45 -63.55
N GLY A 448 -14.48 -12.58 -63.01
CA GLY A 448 -13.08 -12.89 -62.67
C GLY A 448 -12.14 -11.69 -62.80
N LYS A 449 -12.01 -10.90 -61.74
CA LYS A 449 -11.12 -9.73 -61.62
C LYS A 449 -9.66 -10.13 -61.34
N GLN A 450 -8.76 -9.30 -61.89
CA GLN A 450 -7.46 -8.83 -61.37
C GLN A 450 -6.35 -9.87 -61.16
N SER A 451 -5.28 -9.89 -61.95
CA SER A 451 -4.20 -8.89 -62.22
C SER A 451 -3.09 -8.89 -61.16
N SER A 452 -1.99 -9.48 -61.62
CA SER A 452 -0.62 -9.62 -61.11
C SER A 452 0.00 -8.47 -60.31
N ASP A 453 0.65 -8.93 -59.24
CA ASP A 453 1.85 -8.46 -58.55
C ASP A 453 2.81 -7.53 -59.30
N LYS A 454 3.27 -6.49 -58.60
CA LYS A 454 4.68 -6.07 -58.50
C LYS A 454 4.87 -5.27 -57.21
N THR A 455 5.56 -5.86 -56.24
CA THR A 455 5.90 -5.29 -54.92
C THR A 455 7.40 -5.00 -54.85
N SER A 456 7.76 -3.84 -54.32
CA SER A 456 9.04 -3.59 -53.64
C SER A 456 8.78 -2.69 -52.42
N PRO A 457 9.58 -2.80 -51.36
CA PRO A 457 9.13 -2.51 -49.99
C PRO A 457 9.53 -1.10 -49.52
N ASN A 458 8.64 -0.47 -48.76
CA ASN A 458 9.01 0.58 -47.80
C ASN A 458 7.99 0.55 -46.65
N GLU A 459 8.32 -0.21 -45.60
CA GLU A 459 7.60 -0.19 -44.33
C GLU A 459 8.10 1.00 -43.49
N MET A 460 7.31 2.07 -43.45
CA MET A 460 7.29 2.99 -42.33
C MET A 460 6.08 2.66 -41.46
N GLN A 461 6.34 2.40 -40.19
CA GLN A 461 5.35 2.20 -39.13
C GLN A 461 4.25 3.25 -39.19
N SER A 462 3.01 2.80 -39.43
CA SER A 462 1.81 3.61 -39.20
C SER A 462 1.11 3.11 -37.94
N SER A 463 0.83 4.05 -37.04
CA SER A 463 0.10 3.84 -35.80
C SER A 463 -1.32 3.34 -36.08
N ALA A 464 -1.59 2.08 -35.74
CA ALA A 464 -2.93 1.51 -35.86
C ALA A 464 -3.89 2.18 -34.87
N LYS A 465 -4.99 2.73 -35.40
CA LYS A 465 -6.08 3.36 -34.62
C LYS A 465 -6.66 2.37 -33.59
N PRO A 466 -7.03 2.81 -32.38
CA PRO A 466 -7.78 1.97 -31.46
C PRO A 466 -9.22 1.75 -31.96
N SER A 467 -9.67 0.49 -32.02
CA SER A 467 -11.01 0.10 -32.50
C SER A 467 -12.11 0.39 -31.46
N LYS A 468 -13.38 0.47 -31.90
CA LYS A 468 -14.58 0.55 -31.02
C LYS A 468 -14.63 -0.58 -29.98
N GLU A 469 -14.08 -1.74 -30.31
CA GLU A 469 -13.93 -2.87 -29.39
C GLU A 469 -12.93 -2.57 -28.26
N LYS A 470 -11.85 -1.82 -28.51
CA LYS A 470 -10.89 -1.41 -27.48
C LYS A 470 -11.56 -0.50 -26.46
N LEU A 471 -12.41 0.43 -26.90
CA LEU A 471 -13.17 1.32 -26.03
C LEU A 471 -14.10 0.53 -25.10
N LEU A 472 -14.87 -0.40 -25.67
CA LEU A 472 -15.79 -1.24 -24.90
C LEU A 472 -15.06 -2.07 -23.84
N ARG A 473 -13.88 -2.61 -24.19
CA ARG A 473 -13.02 -3.33 -23.23
C ARG A 473 -12.55 -2.41 -22.09
N MET A 474 -12.14 -1.19 -22.38
CA MET A 474 -11.68 -0.23 -21.36
C MET A 474 -12.81 0.18 -20.41
N VAL A 475 -14.03 0.39 -20.93
CA VAL A 475 -15.22 0.69 -20.10
C VAL A 475 -15.57 -0.49 -19.21
N GLN A 476 -15.55 -1.72 -19.75
CA GLN A 476 -15.84 -2.91 -18.97
C GLN A 476 -14.78 -3.18 -17.89
N GLU A 477 -13.49 -2.97 -18.22
CA GLU A 477 -12.38 -3.04 -17.28
C GLU A 477 -12.55 -2.01 -16.15
N ALA A 478 -12.81 -0.75 -16.50
CA ALA A 478 -13.04 0.31 -15.53
C ALA A 478 -14.20 -0.02 -14.59
N LYS A 479 -15.33 -0.55 -15.11
CA LYS A 479 -16.45 -0.99 -14.29
C LYS A 479 -16.08 -2.11 -13.31
N SER A 480 -15.37 -3.13 -13.79
CA SER A 480 -14.95 -4.27 -12.96
C SER A 480 -13.99 -3.85 -11.83
N LEU A 481 -13.07 -2.91 -12.10
CA LEU A 481 -12.16 -2.36 -11.08
C LEU A 481 -12.93 -1.60 -9.99
N LEU A 482 -13.98 -0.87 -10.39
CA LEU A 482 -14.84 -0.13 -9.47
C LEU A 482 -15.61 -1.08 -8.55
N GLU A 483 -16.21 -2.14 -9.10
CA GLU A 483 -16.91 -3.19 -8.34
C GLU A 483 -15.95 -3.89 -7.35
N SER A 484 -14.73 -4.19 -7.80
CA SER A 484 -13.68 -4.74 -6.92
C SER A 484 -13.35 -3.79 -5.78
N ASN A 485 -13.28 -2.47 -6.03
CA ASN A 485 -13.00 -1.49 -5.00
C ASN A 485 -14.13 -1.33 -4.00
N VAL A 486 -15.40 -1.39 -4.44
CA VAL A 486 -16.55 -1.40 -3.52
C VAL A 486 -16.42 -2.57 -2.54
N ALA A 487 -16.14 -3.78 -3.05
CA ALA A 487 -15.97 -4.96 -2.22
C ALA A 487 -14.80 -4.81 -1.22
N ILE A 488 -13.70 -4.15 -1.62
CA ILE A 488 -12.58 -3.82 -0.73
C ILE A 488 -13.04 -2.90 0.40
N LEU A 489 -13.74 -1.81 0.09
CA LEU A 489 -14.18 -0.81 1.04
C LEU A 489 -15.23 -1.34 2.02
N GLU A 490 -16.16 -2.16 1.55
CA GLU A 490 -17.15 -2.82 2.40
C GLU A 490 -16.51 -3.82 3.38
N HIS A 491 -15.42 -4.48 2.97
CA HIS A 491 -14.64 -5.36 3.85
C HIS A 491 -13.70 -4.60 4.81
N GLU A 492 -13.16 -3.44 4.41
CA GLU A 492 -12.20 -2.64 5.18
C GLU A 492 -12.85 -1.72 6.23
N THR A 493 -14.06 -1.22 5.97
CA THR A 493 -14.86 -0.49 6.97
C THR A 493 -15.18 -1.33 8.22
N GLN A 494 -14.85 -2.62 8.20
CA GLN A 494 -14.96 -3.57 9.31
C GLN A 494 -13.61 -3.94 9.98
N GLY A 495 -12.51 -3.25 9.65
CA GLY A 495 -11.41 -3.03 10.61
C GLY A 495 -9.98 -3.40 10.22
N SER A 496 -9.28 -2.63 9.38
CA SER A 496 -7.81 -2.69 9.36
C SER A 496 -7.14 -1.72 10.34
N THR A 497 -6.19 -2.26 11.11
CA THR A 497 -5.28 -1.54 12.01
C THR A 497 -3.84 -1.97 11.68
N GLY A 498 -3.45 -1.79 10.43
CA GLY A 498 -2.09 -2.02 9.96
C GLY A 498 -1.30 -0.72 9.90
N TYR A 499 -0.11 -0.72 10.50
CA TYR A 499 0.89 0.36 10.44
C TYR A 499 1.44 0.49 9.01
N ASP A 500 0.67 1.10 8.11
CA ASP A 500 1.15 1.62 6.81
C ASP A 500 0.15 2.55 6.09
N MET A 501 -0.88 3.04 6.80
CA MET A 501 -1.97 3.84 6.21
C MET A 501 -1.71 5.34 6.32
N GLY A 502 -0.46 5.73 6.15
CA GLY A 502 0.02 7.11 6.23
C GLY A 502 -0.32 7.90 4.98
N VAL A 503 -1.34 8.76 5.11
CA VAL A 503 -1.56 9.98 4.31
C VAL A 503 -2.09 9.81 2.87
N LEU A 504 -1.79 8.73 2.15
CA LEU A 504 -2.21 8.59 0.74
C LEU A 504 -3.60 7.94 0.56
N THR A 505 -4.05 7.08 1.48
CA THR A 505 -5.31 6.33 1.34
C THR A 505 -6.56 7.12 1.75
N LYS A 506 -6.47 8.17 2.58
CA LYS A 506 -7.65 8.92 3.05
C LYS A 506 -8.26 9.86 2.01
N ILE A 507 -7.44 10.43 1.12
CA ILE A 507 -7.91 11.35 0.08
C ILE A 507 -8.62 10.56 -1.02
N SER A 508 -8.03 9.44 -1.45
CA SER A 508 -8.61 8.58 -2.48
C SER A 508 -9.87 7.86 -2.01
N LEU A 509 -9.97 7.37 -0.76
CA LEU A 509 -11.19 6.71 -0.26
C LEU A 509 -12.43 7.61 -0.30
N THR A 510 -12.30 8.86 0.13
CA THR A 510 -13.43 9.81 0.17
C THR A 510 -13.87 10.20 -1.24
N GLN A 511 -12.92 10.34 -2.18
CA GLN A 511 -13.20 10.60 -3.60
C GLN A 511 -13.81 9.38 -4.31
N VAL A 512 -13.32 8.17 -4.01
CA VAL A 512 -13.87 6.89 -4.48
C VAL A 512 -15.33 6.75 -4.01
N GLU A 513 -15.60 6.93 -2.72
CA GLU A 513 -16.96 6.87 -2.16
C GLU A 513 -17.89 7.93 -2.75
N HIS A 514 -17.39 9.15 -2.96
CA HIS A 514 -18.16 10.25 -3.55
C HIS A 514 -18.53 9.97 -5.01
N GLU A 515 -17.60 9.48 -5.83
CA GLU A 515 -17.86 9.12 -7.22
C GLU A 515 -18.74 7.86 -7.33
N LEU A 516 -18.55 6.85 -6.48
CA LEU A 516 -19.40 5.66 -6.42
C LEU A 516 -20.88 5.99 -6.16
N ARG A 517 -21.15 6.94 -5.26
CA ARG A 517 -22.52 7.39 -4.97
C ARG A 517 -23.18 8.08 -6.17
N LYS A 518 -22.43 8.79 -7.02
CA LYS A 518 -22.95 9.40 -8.25
C LYS A 518 -23.37 8.37 -9.29
N TYR A 519 -22.63 7.27 -9.41
CA TYR A 519 -22.96 6.18 -10.34
C TYR A 519 -24.07 5.26 -9.84
N SER A 520 -24.26 5.11 -8.53
CA SER A 520 -25.31 4.26 -7.95
C SER A 520 -26.71 4.90 -7.95
N SER A 521 -26.80 6.18 -8.31
CA SER A 521 -28.03 6.99 -8.27
C SER A 521 -28.53 7.45 -9.64
N GLY A 522 -27.94 6.93 -10.73
CA GLY A 522 -28.42 7.05 -12.11
C GLY A 522 -28.49 5.69 -12.77
#